data_AF-A0A4P7HC49-F1
#
_entry.id   AF-A0A4P7HC49-F1
#
_cell.length_a   1.000
_cell.length_b   1.000
_cell.length_c   1.000
_cell.angle_alpha   90.00
_cell.angle_beta   90.00
_cell.angle_gamma   90.00
#
_symmetry.space_group_name_H-M   'P 1'
#
loop_
_entity.id
_entity.type
_entity.pdbx_description
1 polymer ?
#
loop_
_entity_poly.entity_id
_entity_poly.type
_entity_poly.pdbx_seq_one_letter_code
_entity_poly.pdbx_strand_id
1 'polypeptide(L)'
;MTDVIAIPSLDTTALLADYRATVVPAAADFVRGNISARALREKWLPYFRGPFLQYEIAVQDAWREAYGPDQGIEPGPPTADPAYAEQLRYFPVTITHNNLERLVDVLSVELGENTAGSTRLPERIIDFAYVIDALDSLLESLAAQGN
;
A
#
# COMPACT_ATOMS: atom_id res chain seq x y z
N MET A 1 -12.49 -25.94 -25.22
CA MET A 1 -12.46 -24.48 -25.37
C MET A 1 -12.13 -23.96 -23.99
N THR A 2 -10.90 -23.52 -23.78
CA THR A 2 -10.49 -22.91 -22.52
C THR A 2 -10.96 -21.46 -22.61
N ASP A 3 -12.03 -21.14 -21.90
CA ASP A 3 -12.44 -19.74 -21.77
C ASP A 3 -11.29 -18.98 -21.13
N VAL A 4 -10.73 -18.04 -21.87
CA VAL A 4 -9.75 -17.09 -21.37
C VAL A 4 -10.50 -16.21 -20.39
N ILE A 5 -10.39 -16.52 -19.10
CA ILE A 5 -10.92 -15.67 -18.04
C ILE A 5 -10.16 -14.34 -18.13
N ALA A 6 -10.87 -13.27 -18.48
CA ALA A 6 -10.29 -11.94 -18.53
C ALA A 6 -9.87 -11.55 -17.10
N ILE A 7 -8.56 -11.34 -16.92
CA ILE A 7 -8.01 -10.83 -15.66
C ILE A 7 -8.65 -9.47 -15.40
N PRO A 8 -9.30 -9.24 -14.25
CA PRO A 8 -9.87 -7.94 -13.95
C PRO A 8 -8.75 -6.89 -13.92
N SER A 9 -8.90 -5.85 -14.76
CA SER A 9 -8.01 -4.69 -14.75
C SER A 9 -8.03 -4.06 -13.36
N LEU A 10 -6.87 -4.02 -12.70
CA LEU A 10 -6.72 -3.31 -11.44
C LEU A 10 -6.75 -1.80 -11.71
N ASP A 11 -7.70 -1.10 -11.11
CA ASP A 11 -7.82 0.36 -11.26
C ASP A 11 -6.80 1.08 -10.36
N THR A 12 -5.54 1.06 -10.79
CA THR A 12 -4.46 1.79 -10.10
C THR A 12 -4.64 3.31 -10.15
N THR A 13 -5.41 3.82 -11.12
CA THR A 13 -5.71 5.25 -11.25
C THR A 13 -6.65 5.70 -10.13
N ALA A 14 -7.73 4.96 -9.89
CA ALA A 14 -8.63 5.22 -8.77
C ALA A 14 -7.90 5.06 -7.42
N LEU A 15 -7.10 4.00 -7.27
CA LEU A 15 -6.33 3.79 -6.03
C LEU A 15 -5.34 4.94 -5.75
N LEU A 16 -4.65 5.43 -6.78
CA LEU A 16 -3.75 6.59 -6.66
C LEU A 16 -4.52 7.86 -6.30
N ALA A 17 -5.68 8.09 -6.92
CA ALA A 17 -6.52 9.24 -6.60
C ALA A 17 -6.98 9.21 -5.13
N ASP A 18 -7.45 8.06 -4.65
CA ASP A 18 -7.85 7.87 -3.24
C ASP A 18 -6.66 8.04 -2.30
N TYR A 19 -5.49 7.49 -2.64
CA TYR A 19 -4.26 7.63 -1.87
C TYR A 19 -3.84 9.10 -1.72
N ARG A 20 -3.81 9.85 -2.82
CA ARG A 20 -3.47 11.28 -2.85
C ARG A 20 -4.52 12.16 -2.16
N ALA A 21 -5.80 11.77 -2.19
CA ALA A 21 -6.86 12.52 -1.54
C ALA A 21 -6.89 12.32 -0.02
N THR A 22 -6.50 11.15 0.47
CA THR A 22 -6.69 10.76 1.88
C THR A 22 -5.38 10.64 2.65
N VAL A 23 -4.42 9.88 2.13
CA VAL A 23 -3.21 9.46 2.85
C VAL A 23 -2.14 10.55 2.81
N VAL A 24 -1.83 11.07 1.62
CA VAL A 24 -0.77 12.08 1.43
C VAL A 24 -1.00 13.32 2.31
N PRO A 25 -2.21 13.94 2.35
CA PRO A 25 -2.44 15.11 3.20
C PRO A 25 -2.35 14.78 4.69
N ALA A 26 -2.87 13.63 5.11
CA ALA A 26 -2.80 13.18 6.50
C ALA A 26 -1.36 12.94 6.96
N ALA A 27 -0.56 12.29 6.12
CA ALA A 27 0.87 12.07 6.36
C ALA A 27 1.62 13.40 6.46
N ALA A 28 1.39 14.33 5.55
CA ALA A 28 2.00 15.66 5.58
C ALA A 28 1.64 16.44 6.85
N ASP A 29 0.37 16.41 7.26
CA ASP A 29 -0.07 17.04 8.51
C ASP A 29 0.58 16.41 9.74
N PHE A 30 0.72 15.08 9.77
CA PHE A 30 1.39 14.40 10.88
C PHE A 30 2.88 14.76 10.95
N VAL A 31 3.60 14.69 9.83
CA VAL A 31 5.04 15.04 9.74
C VAL A 31 5.30 16.48 10.16
N ARG A 32 4.40 17.41 9.81
CA ARG A 32 4.47 18.83 10.24
C ARG A 32 4.08 19.04 11.70
N GLY A 33 3.59 18.01 12.38
CA GLY A 33 3.14 18.07 13.77
C GLY A 33 1.76 18.72 13.95
N ASN A 34 0.94 18.81 12.90
CA ASN A 34 -0.40 19.38 12.95
C ASN A 34 -1.44 18.42 13.54
N ILE A 35 -1.21 17.11 13.43
CA ILE A 35 -2.11 16.07 13.97
C ILE A 35 -1.33 15.05 14.82
N SER A 36 -2.04 14.36 15.71
CA SER A 36 -1.49 13.28 16.52
C SER A 36 -1.32 11.99 15.71
N ALA A 37 -0.53 11.05 16.24
CA ALA A 37 -0.41 9.72 15.64
C ALA A 37 -1.74 8.95 15.65
N ARG A 38 -2.59 9.15 16.66
CA ARG A 38 -3.96 8.62 16.68
C ARG A 38 -4.81 9.20 15.55
N ALA A 39 -4.78 10.53 15.35
CA ALA A 39 -5.51 11.15 14.26
C ALA A 39 -5.00 10.71 12.88
N LEU A 40 -3.69 10.46 12.73
CA LEU A 40 -3.14 9.81 11.53
C LEU A 40 -3.76 8.41 11.33
N ARG A 41 -3.79 7.58 12.39
CA ARG A 41 -4.38 6.23 12.34
C ARG A 41 -5.85 6.26 11.94
N GLU A 42 -6.63 7.18 12.49
CA GLU A 42 -8.05 7.36 12.19
C GLU A 42 -8.31 7.73 10.72
N LYS A 43 -7.39 8.45 10.08
CA LYS A 43 -7.45 8.77 8.65
C LYS A 43 -6.98 7.61 7.77
N TRP A 44 -5.94 6.89 8.20
CA TRP A 44 -5.34 5.80 7.45
C TRP A 44 -6.19 4.51 7.45
N LEU A 45 -6.77 4.13 8.60
CA LEU A 45 -7.48 2.86 8.76
C LEU A 45 -8.66 2.69 7.79
N PRO A 46 -9.53 3.70 7.56
CA PRO A 46 -10.61 3.59 6.60
C PRO A 46 -10.13 3.42 5.16
N TYR A 47 -9.04 4.08 4.78
CA TYR A 47 -8.41 3.90 3.47
C TYR A 47 -7.87 2.47 3.32
N PHE A 48 -7.11 2.00 4.32
CA PHE A 48 -6.49 0.68 4.31
C PHE A 48 -7.52 -0.46 4.24
N ARG A 49 -8.61 -0.37 5.03
CA ARG A 49 -9.70 -1.37 5.03
C ARG A 49 -10.76 -1.17 3.95
N GLY A 50 -10.69 -0.07 3.20
CA GLY A 50 -11.65 0.27 2.16
C GLY A 50 -11.01 0.16 0.78
N PRO A 51 -10.68 1.29 0.13
CA PRO A 51 -10.07 1.33 -1.21
C PRO A 51 -8.89 0.36 -1.40
N PHE A 52 -7.94 0.34 -0.46
CA PHE A 52 -6.77 -0.53 -0.60
C PHE A 52 -7.11 -2.02 -0.44
N LEU A 53 -7.99 -2.39 0.50
CA LEU A 53 -8.36 -3.79 0.70
C LEU A 53 -9.00 -4.41 -0.56
N GLN A 54 -9.79 -3.64 -1.31
CA GLN A 54 -10.37 -4.11 -2.57
C GLN A 54 -9.28 -4.40 -3.61
N TYR A 55 -8.29 -3.52 -3.72
CA TYR A 55 -7.13 -3.73 -4.56
C TYR A 55 -6.32 -4.97 -4.14
N GLU A 56 -6.06 -5.12 -2.83
CA GLU A 56 -5.30 -6.25 -2.29
C GLU A 56 -6.01 -7.59 -2.57
N ILE A 57 -7.32 -7.67 -2.39
CA ILE A 57 -8.11 -8.87 -2.71
C ILE A 57 -7.96 -9.22 -4.20
N ALA A 58 -8.09 -8.24 -5.09
CA ALA A 58 -7.97 -8.47 -6.52
C ALA A 58 -6.55 -8.94 -6.93
N VAL A 59 -5.50 -8.40 -6.31
CA VAL A 59 -4.11 -8.89 -6.50
C VAL A 59 -3.96 -10.32 -6.00
N GLN A 60 -4.51 -10.64 -4.82
CA GLN A 60 -4.45 -12.00 -4.27
C GLN A 60 -5.23 -13.01 -5.11
N ASP A 61 -6.39 -12.65 -5.62
CA ASP A 61 -7.20 -13.51 -6.48
C ASP A 61 -6.50 -13.77 -7.80
N ALA A 62 -5.97 -12.73 -8.45
CA ALA A 62 -5.15 -12.88 -9.66
C ALA A 62 -3.93 -13.78 -9.42
N TRP A 63 -3.30 -13.69 -8.26
CA TRP A 63 -2.18 -14.57 -7.89
C TRP A 63 -2.62 -16.02 -7.64
N ARG A 64 -3.74 -16.25 -6.94
CA ARG A 64 -4.27 -17.60 -6.71
C ARG A 64 -4.69 -18.28 -8.02
N GLU A 65 -5.30 -17.54 -8.94
CA GLU A 65 -5.66 -18.06 -10.26
C GLU A 65 -4.42 -18.42 -11.08
N ALA A 66 -3.37 -17.60 -10.99
CA ALA A 66 -2.10 -17.82 -11.67
C ALA A 66 -1.31 -19.03 -11.16
N TYR A 67 -1.29 -19.26 -9.84
CA TYR A 67 -0.37 -20.20 -9.19
C TYR A 67 -1.04 -21.39 -8.46
N GLY A 68 -2.37 -21.37 -8.29
CA GLY A 68 -3.12 -22.39 -7.57
C GLY A 68 -2.93 -22.35 -6.04
N PRO A 69 -3.87 -22.90 -5.25
CA PRO A 69 -3.80 -22.90 -3.78
C PRO A 69 -2.69 -23.81 -3.21
N ASP A 70 -2.12 -24.71 -4.03
CA ASP A 70 -1.18 -25.76 -3.59
C ASP A 70 0.30 -25.34 -3.60
N GLN A 71 0.66 -24.23 -4.26
CA GLN A 71 2.06 -23.78 -4.37
C GLN A 71 2.53 -22.94 -3.16
N GLY A 72 1.61 -22.52 -2.28
CA GLY A 72 1.93 -21.65 -1.16
C GLY A 72 2.51 -20.29 -1.60
N ILE A 73 2.54 -19.32 -0.69
CA ILE A 73 3.39 -18.13 -0.90
C ILE A 73 4.82 -18.64 -0.70
N GLU A 74 5.53 -19.01 -1.77
CA GLU A 74 6.94 -19.35 -1.63
C GLU A 74 7.68 -18.20 -0.93
N PRO A 75 8.58 -18.49 0.03
CA PRO A 75 9.31 -17.48 0.78
C PRO A 75 10.44 -16.92 -0.10
N GLY A 76 10.09 -16.19 -1.15
CA GLY A 76 11.04 -15.57 -2.06
C GLY A 76 10.32 -14.69 -3.08
N PRO A 77 10.96 -13.61 -3.57
CA PRO A 77 10.43 -12.90 -4.73
C PRO A 77 10.32 -13.93 -5.86
N PRO A 78 9.15 -14.10 -6.50
CA PRO A 78 9.01 -15.01 -7.62
C PRO A 78 10.05 -14.61 -8.65
N THR A 79 11.04 -15.47 -8.87
CA THR A 79 11.94 -15.32 -10.01
C THR A 79 11.08 -15.51 -11.24
N ALA A 80 10.63 -14.35 -11.75
CA ALA A 80 9.73 -14.10 -12.85
C ALA A 80 9.62 -15.23 -13.88
N ASP A 81 8.58 -16.06 -13.76
CA ASP A 81 8.00 -16.66 -14.95
C ASP A 81 7.33 -15.51 -15.75
N PRO A 82 7.75 -15.25 -17.00
CA PRO A 82 7.21 -14.19 -17.84
C PRO A 82 5.69 -14.22 -17.99
N ALA A 83 5.07 -15.39 -17.82
CA ALA A 83 3.62 -15.55 -17.88
C ALA A 83 2.87 -14.72 -16.82
N TYR A 84 3.55 -14.32 -15.74
CA TYR A 84 2.95 -13.60 -14.61
C TYR A 84 3.55 -12.21 -14.36
N ALA A 85 4.37 -11.73 -15.30
CA ALA A 85 5.08 -10.46 -15.17
C ALA A 85 4.11 -9.28 -14.98
N GLU A 86 2.90 -9.33 -15.53
CA GLU A 86 1.91 -8.27 -15.39
C GLU A 86 1.34 -8.21 -13.96
N GLN A 87 0.96 -9.35 -13.38
CA GLN A 87 0.39 -9.44 -12.04
C GLN A 87 1.44 -9.10 -10.96
N LEU A 88 2.70 -9.51 -11.17
CA LEU A 88 3.81 -9.23 -10.26
C LEU A 88 4.17 -7.75 -10.16
N ARG A 89 3.75 -6.90 -11.11
CA ARG A 89 3.94 -5.44 -11.04
C ARG A 89 3.12 -4.79 -9.92
N TYR A 90 2.04 -5.43 -9.49
CA TYR A 90 1.13 -4.91 -8.48
C TYR A 90 1.51 -5.35 -7.04
N PHE A 91 2.27 -6.43 -6.90
CA PHE A 91 2.72 -6.95 -5.60
C PHE A 91 3.50 -5.95 -4.73
N PRO A 92 4.44 -5.15 -5.29
CA PRO A 92 5.15 -4.14 -4.51
C PRO A 92 4.21 -3.13 -3.83
N VAL A 93 3.07 -2.78 -4.45
CA VAL A 93 2.07 -1.89 -3.87
C VAL A 93 1.45 -2.51 -2.62
N THR A 94 1.02 -3.76 -2.71
CA THR A 94 0.42 -4.51 -1.60
C THR A 94 1.39 -4.64 -0.43
N ILE A 95 2.65 -5.00 -0.71
CA ILE A 95 3.68 -5.14 0.33
C ILE A 95 3.93 -3.80 1.03
N THR A 96 4.03 -2.72 0.26
CA THR A 96 4.34 -1.39 0.81
C THR A 96 3.21 -0.86 1.68
N HIS A 97 1.94 -1.02 1.26
CA HIS A 97 0.79 -0.65 2.07
C HIS A 97 0.71 -1.44 3.38
N ASN A 98 0.94 -2.75 3.34
CA ASN A 98 0.96 -3.59 4.54
C ASN A 98 2.07 -3.20 5.53
N ASN A 99 3.24 -2.82 5.00
CA ASN A 99 4.34 -2.33 5.84
C ASN A 99 4.03 -0.95 6.42
N LEU A 100 3.38 -0.08 5.64
CA LEU A 100 2.94 1.23 6.10
C LEU A 100 1.87 1.11 7.20
N GLU A 101 0.92 0.18 7.10
CA GLU A 101 -0.04 -0.11 8.17
C GLU A 101 0.66 -0.47 9.49
N ARG A 102 1.65 -1.37 9.43
CA ARG A 102 2.44 -1.74 10.62
C ARG A 102 3.17 -0.54 11.21
N LEU A 103 3.74 0.33 10.38
CA LEU A 103 4.42 1.53 10.82
C LEU A 103 3.46 2.53 11.48
N VAL A 104 2.28 2.76 10.89
CA VAL A 104 1.24 3.63 11.45
C VAL A 104 0.72 3.08 12.79
N ASP A 105 0.55 1.76 12.92
CA ASP A 105 0.18 1.12 14.19
C ASP A 105 1.27 1.35 15.27
N VAL A 106 2.55 1.15 14.91
CA VAL A 106 3.67 1.41 15.83
C VAL A 106 3.68 2.87 16.29
N LEU A 107 3.55 3.82 15.36
CA LEU A 107 3.51 5.26 15.68
C LEU A 107 2.30 5.60 16.56
N SER A 108 1.14 5.00 16.30
CA SER A 108 -0.07 5.20 17.11
C SER A 108 0.09 4.67 18.54
N VAL A 109 0.82 3.56 18.73
CA VAL A 109 1.10 3.03 20.07
C VAL A 109 2.18 3.84 20.78
N GLU A 110 3.24 4.23 20.07
CA GLU A 110 4.37 4.98 20.63
C GLU A 110 3.97 6.39 21.06
N LEU A 111 3.28 7.12 20.18
CA LEU A 111 3.00 8.55 20.37
C LEU A 111 1.58 8.80 20.88
N GLY A 112 0.62 7.95 20.55
CA GLY A 112 -0.78 8.10 20.95
C GLY A 112 -1.36 9.44 20.51
N GLU A 113 -1.69 10.29 21.49
CA GLU A 113 -2.22 11.64 21.26
C GLU A 113 -1.15 12.69 20.95
N ASN A 114 0.13 12.31 20.95
CA ASN A 114 1.21 13.22 20.65
C ASN A 114 1.49 13.30 19.14
N THR A 115 2.16 14.38 18.74
CA THR A 115 2.56 14.67 17.37
C THR A 115 3.95 14.11 17.07
N ALA A 116 4.36 14.14 15.80
CA ALA A 116 5.65 13.63 15.35
C ALA A 116 6.85 14.22 16.13
N GLY A 117 6.78 15.48 16.54
CA GLY A 117 7.86 16.14 17.31
C GLY A 117 8.11 15.54 18.69
N SER A 118 7.21 14.72 19.21
CA SER A 118 7.36 14.04 20.50
C SER A 118 8.06 12.67 20.39
N THR A 119 8.42 12.23 19.18
CA THR A 119 9.16 10.97 19.02
C THR A 119 10.55 11.04 19.63
N ARG A 120 11.02 9.90 20.13
CA ARG A 120 12.41 9.73 20.57
C ARG A 120 13.35 9.33 19.43
N LEU A 121 12.80 8.99 18.26
CA LEU A 121 13.53 8.50 17.10
C LEU A 121 13.07 9.27 15.86
N PRO A 122 13.61 10.48 15.62
CA PRO A 122 13.25 11.31 14.48
C PRO A 122 13.38 10.61 13.13
N GLU A 123 14.30 9.64 13.02
CA GLU A 123 14.51 8.80 11.85
C GLU A 123 13.24 8.06 11.45
N ARG A 124 12.39 7.63 12.41
CA ARG A 124 11.12 6.95 12.09
C ARG A 124 10.14 7.84 11.35
N ILE A 125 10.14 9.14 11.64
CA ILE A 125 9.27 10.11 10.97
C ILE A 125 9.79 10.38 9.55
N ILE A 126 11.11 10.42 9.38
CA ILE A 126 11.75 10.54 8.07
C ILE A 126 11.46 9.29 7.22
N ASP A 127 11.64 8.10 7.78
CA ASP A 127 11.34 6.83 7.10
C ASP A 127 9.85 6.74 6.72
N PHE A 128 8.95 7.16 7.61
CA PHE A 128 7.53 7.27 7.31
C PHE A 128 7.27 8.18 6.10
N ALA A 129 7.83 9.40 6.10
CA ALA A 129 7.67 10.33 5.00
C ALA A 129 8.22 9.76 3.68
N TYR A 130 9.39 9.11 3.74
CA TYR A 130 10.00 8.47 2.57
C TYR A 130 9.14 7.34 2.01
N VAL A 131 8.55 6.50 2.87
CA VAL A 131 7.64 5.43 2.43
C VAL A 131 6.39 6.00 1.76
N ILE A 132 5.85 7.11 2.26
CA ILE A 132 4.70 7.79 1.64
C ILE A 132 5.04 8.26 0.22
N ASP A 133 6.15 8.98 0.06
CA ASP A 133 6.58 9.51 -1.24
C ASP A 133 6.94 8.39 -2.23
N ALA A 134 7.62 7.33 -1.75
CA ALA A 134 7.96 6.17 -2.55
C ALA A 134 6.73 5.40 -3.02
N LEU A 135 5.71 5.27 -2.15
CA LEU A 135 4.44 4.62 -2.49
C LEU A 135 3.63 5.44 -3.50
N ASP A 136 3.58 6.76 -3.35
CA ASP A 136 2.95 7.66 -4.35
C ASP A 136 3.61 7.48 -5.73
N SER A 137 4.94 7.52 -5.77
CA SER A 137 5.72 7.35 -7.01
C SER A 137 5.50 5.97 -7.65
N LEU A 138 5.41 4.92 -6.84
CA LEU A 138 5.13 3.56 -7.31
C LEU A 138 3.72 3.47 -7.93
N LEU A 139 2.70 3.98 -7.23
CA LEU A 139 1.32 4.00 -7.72
C LEU A 139 1.20 4.82 -9.01
N GLU A 140 1.85 5.98 -9.08
CA GLU A 140 1.89 6.81 -10.29
C GLU A 140 2.55 6.08 -11.46
N SER A 141 3.66 5.38 -11.23
CA SER A 141 4.34 4.62 -12.27
C SER A 141 3.44 3.52 -12.87
N LEU A 142 2.62 2.88 -12.04
CA LEU A 142 1.69 1.82 -12.48
C LEU A 142 0.47 2.41 -13.18
N ALA A 143 -0.09 3.51 -12.66
CA ALA A 143 -1.20 4.21 -13.31
C ALA A 143 -0.83 4.75 -14.69
N ALA A 144 0.40 5.23 -14.87
CA ALA A 144 0.90 5.71 -16.16
C ALA A 144 1.10 4.59 -17.20
N GLN A 145 1.14 3.33 -16.78
CA GLN A 145 1.34 2.16 -17.64
C GLN A 145 0.02 1.47 -18.05
N GLY A 146 -1.09 1.82 -17.40
CA GLY A 146 -2.43 1.30 -17.67
C GLY A 146 -3.26 2.08 -18.70
N ASN A 147 -2.64 3.05 -19.40
CA ASN A 147 -3.23 3.84 -20.49
C ASN A 147 -2.60 3.50 -21.84
#